data_AF-A0A7V5YZ29-F1
#
_entry.id   AF-A0A7V5YZ29-F1
#
_cell.length_a   1.000
_cell.length_b   1.000
_cell.length_c   1.000
_cell.angle_alpha   90.00
_cell.angle_beta   90.00
_cell.angle_gamma   90.00
#
_symmetry.space_group_name_H-M   'P 1'
#
loop_
_entity.id
_entity.type
_entity.pdbx_description
1 polymer ?
#
loop_
_entity_poly.entity_id
_entity_poly.type
_entity_poly.pdbx_seq_one_letter_code
_entity_poly.pdbx_strand_id
1 'polypeptide(L)'
;MLVFDLRWLLFLVLAGLMVALWAAYRLGRSARARTSLRGWAEAAQLEGAPFGLVLLDGEQACRYANAYARSLLGLPQSGRLPPAAWTQALADDLAALHRQHAAGRYRSISLPGEGGATDRYALWWLAPLGAFNALFLLDVTARRQSEQAARALLNDLSHELRTPLATLLTHLEVLSLPSISQETGRQSLALLKAEAHRMARLVHQMLELGRLETAGELELRPVDLLRLVEDVVAQVSPRAAERQVALSIEAATPLPACHGDEDRLRQVFLNLLDNAIKYVRPGDRVVVALARAEGGVRCAVRDSGPGIPAAHVAHLTRRFYRAAPPEVEGTGLGLALVEEILRHHGSHLEITSRTEGDETGTEAAFVLRTA
;
A
#
# COMPACT_ATOMS: atom_id res chain seq x y z
N MET A 1 -15.48 9.91 -9.39
CA MET A 1 -14.92 11.03 -10.18
C MET A 1 -13.67 10.48 -10.87
N LEU A 2 -13.77 10.15 -12.17
CA LEU A 2 -12.69 9.54 -12.94
C LEU A 2 -11.58 10.56 -13.14
N VAL A 3 -10.56 10.55 -12.29
CA VAL A 3 -9.30 11.23 -12.57
C VAL A 3 -8.59 10.39 -13.62
N PHE A 4 -8.94 10.61 -14.89
CA PHE A 4 -8.14 10.13 -16.02
C PHE A 4 -6.78 10.82 -15.89
N ASP A 5 -5.77 10.03 -15.54
CA ASP A 5 -4.38 10.47 -15.45
C ASP A 5 -4.01 11.16 -16.77
N LEU A 6 -3.57 12.42 -16.68
CA LEU A 6 -3.21 13.26 -17.82
C LEU A 6 -2.18 12.55 -18.73
N ARG A 7 -1.36 11.66 -18.15
CA ARG A 7 -0.39 10.84 -18.86
C ARG A 7 -1.02 9.80 -19.79
N TRP A 8 -2.21 9.29 -19.45
CA TRP A 8 -2.97 8.33 -20.26
C TRP A 8 -3.61 9.00 -21.47
N LEU A 9 -4.21 10.17 -21.26
CA LEU A 9 -4.72 11.02 -22.34
C LEU A 9 -3.56 11.47 -23.23
N LEU A 10 -2.43 11.89 -22.65
CA LEU A 10 -1.26 12.30 -23.39
C LEU A 10 -0.66 11.13 -24.20
N PHE A 11 -0.62 9.91 -23.65
CA PHE A 11 -0.16 8.72 -24.37
C PHE A 11 -1.07 8.39 -25.55
N LEU A 12 -2.39 8.32 -25.35
CA LEU A 12 -3.34 8.05 -26.43
C LEU A 12 -3.33 9.17 -27.49
N VAL A 13 -3.20 10.43 -27.06
CA VAL A 13 -3.11 11.58 -27.95
C VAL A 13 -1.81 11.55 -28.73
N LEU A 14 -0.65 11.34 -28.10
CA LEU A 14 0.65 11.28 -28.78
C LEU A 14 0.74 10.09 -29.73
N ALA A 15 0.21 8.93 -29.32
CA ALA A 15 0.18 7.74 -30.16
C ALA A 15 -0.76 7.94 -31.36
N GLY A 16 -1.94 8.53 -31.14
CA GLY A 16 -2.84 8.95 -32.21
C GLY A 16 -2.25 10.02 -33.13
N LEU A 17 -1.52 11.00 -32.58
CA LEU A 17 -0.88 12.08 -33.33
C LEU A 17 0.26 11.56 -34.21
N MET A 18 1.06 10.60 -33.70
CA MET A 18 2.08 9.91 -34.51
C MET A 18 1.45 9.11 -35.65
N VAL A 19 0.35 8.40 -35.38
CA VAL A 19 -0.38 7.65 -36.43
C VAL A 19 -0.98 8.61 -37.47
N ALA A 20 -1.53 9.74 -37.05
CA ALA A 20 -2.11 10.75 -37.94
C ALA A 20 -1.05 11.48 -38.79
N LEU A 21 0.07 11.90 -38.17
CA LEU A 21 1.22 12.49 -38.87
C LEU A 21 1.81 11.52 -39.90
N TRP A 22 1.84 10.23 -39.56
CA TRP A 22 2.31 9.19 -40.47
C TRP A 22 1.32 8.90 -41.61
N ALA A 23 0.01 8.86 -41.33
CA ALA A 23 -1.02 8.73 -42.37
C ALA A 23 -1.00 9.92 -43.34
N ALA A 24 -0.82 11.14 -42.83
CA ALA A 24 -0.65 12.35 -43.63
C ALA A 24 0.63 12.31 -44.47
N TYR A 25 1.75 11.85 -43.90
CA TYR A 25 3.02 11.62 -44.61
C TYR A 25 2.88 10.57 -45.72
N ARG A 26 2.05 9.53 -45.51
CA ARG A 26 1.83 8.42 -46.45
C ARG A 26 0.91 8.80 -47.62
N LEU A 27 -0.15 9.57 -47.35
CA LEU A 27 -1.04 10.09 -48.40
C LEU A 27 -0.30 11.01 -49.38
N GLY A 28 0.75 11.70 -48.92
CA GLY A 28 1.60 12.53 -49.77
C GLY A 28 2.66 11.80 -50.59
N ARG A 29 2.87 10.48 -50.40
CA ARG A 29 4.11 9.82 -50.89
C ARG A 29 3.91 8.43 -51.52
N SER A 30 2.81 8.25 -52.25
CA SER A 30 2.44 7.03 -52.99
C SER A 30 3.36 6.61 -54.15
N ALA A 31 4.62 7.06 -54.21
CA ALA A 31 5.56 6.60 -55.23
C ALA A 31 7.01 6.59 -54.71
N ARG A 32 7.59 5.39 -54.68
CA ARG A 32 9.03 5.10 -54.51
C ARG A 32 9.66 5.54 -53.19
N ALA A 33 9.64 4.63 -52.22
CA ALA A 33 10.79 4.43 -51.33
C ALA A 33 10.63 3.12 -50.55
N ARG A 34 11.33 2.07 -51.00
CA ARG A 34 11.85 1.03 -50.08
C ARG A 34 12.96 1.71 -49.26
N THR A 35 12.60 2.60 -48.35
CA THR A 35 13.56 3.28 -47.46
C THR A 35 13.85 2.38 -46.27
N SER A 36 15.13 2.12 -46.06
CA SER A 36 15.70 1.37 -44.96
C SER A 36 15.21 1.88 -43.59
N LEU A 37 14.68 0.96 -42.79
CA LEU A 37 14.35 1.13 -41.36
C LEU A 37 15.50 1.71 -40.51
N ARG A 38 16.76 1.61 -40.95
CA ARG A 38 17.94 2.13 -40.22
C ARG A 38 17.80 3.62 -39.87
N GLY A 39 17.28 4.45 -40.77
CA GLY A 39 17.16 5.90 -40.51
C GLY A 39 16.10 6.28 -39.48
N TRP A 40 15.18 5.39 -39.11
CA TRP A 40 14.14 5.67 -38.09
C TRP A 40 14.54 5.19 -36.70
N ALA A 41 15.35 4.12 -36.60
CA ALA A 41 15.93 3.63 -35.35
C ALA A 41 17.18 4.44 -34.92
N GLU A 42 17.90 5.05 -35.88
CA GLU A 42 19.03 5.96 -35.62
C GLU A 42 18.58 7.37 -35.16
N ALA A 43 17.28 7.66 -35.17
CA ALA A 43 16.75 8.82 -34.45
C ALA A 43 16.81 8.52 -32.94
N ALA A 44 17.94 8.87 -32.31
CA ALA A 44 18.29 8.71 -30.89
C ALA A 44 17.23 9.17 -29.86
N GLN A 45 16.09 9.71 -30.30
CA GLN A 45 15.01 10.25 -29.48
C GLN A 45 14.09 9.18 -28.87
N LEU A 46 13.98 7.97 -29.44
CA LEU A 46 13.04 6.94 -28.95
C LEU A 46 13.64 5.95 -27.95
N GLU A 47 14.97 5.93 -27.80
CA GLU A 47 15.67 5.02 -26.88
C GLU A 47 15.39 5.38 -25.41
N GLY A 48 15.25 6.67 -25.10
CA GLY A 48 14.91 7.19 -23.76
C GLY A 48 13.42 7.46 -23.55
N ALA A 49 12.54 6.94 -24.41
CA ALA A 49 11.11 7.19 -24.29
C ALA A 49 10.55 6.58 -22.98
N PRO A 50 9.58 7.25 -22.31
CA PRO A 50 8.95 6.75 -21.08
C PRO A 50 7.92 5.62 -21.34
N PHE A 51 8.04 4.94 -22.48
CA PHE A 51 7.22 3.82 -22.89
C PHE A 51 8.04 2.87 -23.76
N GLY A 52 7.65 1.61 -23.80
CA GLY A 52 8.30 0.60 -24.62
C GLY A 52 7.76 0.65 -26.04
N LEU A 53 8.67 0.56 -27.00
CA LEU A 53 8.33 0.42 -28.42
C LEU A 53 9.08 -0.79 -28.97
N VAL A 54 8.33 -1.71 -29.57
CA VAL A 54 8.86 -2.87 -30.28
C VAL A 54 8.32 -2.87 -31.71
N LEU A 55 9.20 -2.99 -32.69
CA LEU A 55 8.86 -3.19 -34.09
C LEU A 55 9.01 -4.66 -34.43
N LEU A 56 7.91 -5.26 -34.88
CA LEU A 56 7.79 -6.68 -35.18
C LEU A 56 7.71 -6.89 -36.69
N ASP A 57 8.45 -7.89 -37.16
CA ASP A 57 8.43 -8.39 -38.54
C ASP A 57 7.87 -9.82 -38.52
N GLY A 58 6.56 -9.94 -38.80
CA GLY A 58 5.81 -11.18 -38.59
C GLY A 58 5.62 -11.53 -37.10
N GLU A 59 5.48 -12.82 -36.82
CA GLU A 59 5.07 -13.32 -35.49
C GLU A 59 6.22 -13.58 -34.51
N GLN A 60 7.46 -13.73 -34.99
CA GLN A 60 8.57 -14.21 -34.16
C GLN A 60 9.83 -13.34 -34.19
N ALA A 61 9.88 -12.31 -35.04
CA ALA A 61 11.07 -11.47 -35.21
C ALA A 61 10.82 -10.04 -34.71
N CYS A 62 11.69 -9.60 -33.81
CA CYS A 62 11.83 -8.21 -33.39
C CYS A 62 12.88 -7.53 -34.29
N ARG A 63 12.48 -6.49 -35.01
CA ARG A 63 13.40 -5.62 -35.76
C ARG A 63 14.07 -4.59 -34.87
N TYR A 64 13.37 -4.14 -33.85
CA TYR A 64 13.82 -3.09 -32.94
C TYR A 64 13.04 -3.14 -31.63
N ALA A 65 13.73 -3.01 -30.50
CA ALA A 65 13.13 -2.75 -29.20
C ALA A 65 13.93 -1.67 -28.46
N ASN A 66 13.27 -0.62 -27.98
CA ASN A 66 13.93 0.44 -27.21
C ASN A 66 14.29 0.00 -25.78
N ALA A 67 15.09 0.78 -25.05
CA ALA A 67 15.58 0.42 -23.71
C ALA A 67 14.46 0.01 -22.74
N TYR A 68 13.36 0.77 -22.74
CA TYR A 68 12.19 0.50 -21.90
C TYR A 68 11.54 -0.86 -22.21
N ALA A 69 11.32 -1.18 -23.49
CA ALA A 69 10.75 -2.45 -23.89
C ALA A 69 11.67 -3.63 -23.53
N ARG A 70 13.00 -3.44 -23.67
CA ARG A 70 13.99 -4.45 -23.31
C ARG A 70 14.01 -4.71 -21.81
N SER A 71 13.96 -3.68 -20.96
CA SER A 71 13.92 -3.85 -19.50
C SER A 71 12.61 -4.47 -19.01
N LEU A 72 11.49 -4.18 -19.66
CA LEU A 72 10.17 -4.66 -19.24
C LEU A 72 9.91 -6.12 -19.65
N LEU A 73 10.25 -6.50 -20.89
CA LEU A 73 9.98 -7.84 -21.44
C LEU A 73 11.21 -8.74 -21.58
N GLY A 74 12.40 -8.28 -21.20
CA GLY A 74 13.64 -9.05 -21.36
C GLY A 74 14.04 -9.27 -22.83
N LEU A 75 13.76 -8.28 -23.69
CA LEU A 75 13.95 -8.41 -25.14
C LEU A 75 15.38 -8.12 -25.59
N PRO A 76 15.87 -8.79 -26.66
CA PRO A 76 17.06 -8.32 -27.37
C PRO A 76 16.75 -7.02 -28.13
N GLN A 77 17.78 -6.24 -28.45
CA GLN A 77 17.63 -5.02 -29.27
C GLN A 77 17.05 -5.30 -30.66
N SER A 78 17.42 -6.42 -31.25
CA SER A 78 16.89 -6.96 -32.49
C SER A 78 17.15 -8.47 -32.55
N GLY A 79 16.30 -9.23 -33.24
CA GLY A 79 16.44 -10.68 -33.39
C GLY A 79 15.16 -11.44 -33.06
N ARG A 80 15.30 -12.71 -32.69
CA ARG A 80 14.14 -13.57 -32.35
C ARG A 80 13.61 -13.21 -30.96
N LEU A 81 12.29 -13.20 -30.81
CA LEU A 81 11.66 -13.03 -29.50
C LEU A 81 12.01 -14.22 -28.58
N PRO A 82 12.36 -13.98 -27.30
CA PRO A 82 12.66 -15.05 -26.35
C PRO A 82 11.39 -15.85 -26.02
N PRO A 83 11.50 -17.15 -25.74
CA PRO A 83 10.35 -17.93 -25.26
C PRO A 83 9.95 -17.41 -23.87
N ALA A 84 8.74 -16.87 -23.74
CA ALA A 84 8.24 -16.32 -22.49
C ALA A 84 6.72 -16.49 -22.36
N ALA A 85 6.16 -16.37 -21.17
CA ALA A 85 4.72 -16.54 -20.94
C ALA A 85 3.85 -15.59 -21.80
N TRP A 86 4.38 -14.40 -22.16
CA TRP A 86 3.69 -13.40 -22.97
C TRP A 86 3.76 -13.66 -24.49
N THR A 87 4.65 -14.54 -24.99
CA THR A 87 4.81 -14.72 -26.45
C THR A 87 3.58 -15.30 -27.12
N GLN A 88 2.87 -16.22 -26.44
CA GLN A 88 1.62 -16.78 -26.98
C GLN A 88 0.53 -15.70 -27.10
N ALA A 89 0.40 -14.86 -26.07
CA ALA A 89 -0.54 -13.74 -26.09
C ALA A 89 -0.28 -12.76 -27.23
N LEU A 90 1.00 -12.52 -27.56
CA LEU A 90 1.40 -11.66 -28.68
C LEU A 90 1.04 -12.29 -30.02
N ALA A 91 1.30 -13.59 -30.20
CA ALA A 91 0.94 -14.32 -31.41
C ALA A 91 -0.58 -14.31 -31.65
N ASP A 92 -1.38 -14.52 -30.60
CA ASP A 92 -2.84 -14.45 -30.68
C ASP A 92 -3.33 -13.06 -31.11
N ASP A 93 -2.73 -11.99 -30.58
CA ASP A 93 -3.09 -10.62 -30.92
C ASP A 93 -2.67 -10.23 -32.34
N LEU A 94 -1.50 -10.67 -32.80
CA LEU A 94 -1.05 -10.52 -34.19
C LEU A 94 -1.96 -11.26 -35.18
N ALA A 95 -2.28 -12.52 -34.88
CA ALA A 95 -3.18 -13.33 -35.72
C ALA A 95 -4.60 -12.74 -35.78
N ALA A 96 -5.08 -12.16 -34.68
CA ALA A 96 -6.36 -11.46 -34.66
C ALA A 96 -6.33 -10.15 -35.46
N LEU A 97 -5.25 -9.37 -35.36
CA LEU A 97 -5.06 -8.11 -36.08
C LEU A 97 -5.04 -8.34 -37.60
N HIS A 98 -4.36 -9.39 -38.07
CA HIS A 98 -4.37 -9.79 -39.48
C HIS A 98 -5.76 -10.25 -39.96
N ARG A 99 -6.51 -10.99 -39.14
CA ARG A 99 -7.85 -11.49 -39.54
C ARG A 99 -8.91 -10.40 -39.58
N GLN A 100 -8.88 -9.46 -38.64
CA GLN A 100 -9.97 -8.48 -38.45
C GLN A 100 -9.70 -7.12 -39.10
N HIS A 101 -8.52 -6.89 -39.70
CA HIS A 101 -8.10 -5.58 -40.22
C HIS A 101 -8.33 -4.44 -39.20
N ALA A 102 -8.15 -4.74 -37.91
CA ALA A 102 -8.41 -3.81 -36.83
C ALA A 102 -7.33 -2.71 -36.78
N ALA A 103 -7.73 -1.48 -36.41
CA ALA A 103 -6.80 -0.36 -36.25
C ALA A 103 -5.75 -0.58 -35.14
N GLY A 104 -6.03 -1.51 -34.22
CA GLY A 104 -5.08 -2.02 -33.24
C GLY A 104 -5.77 -2.88 -32.18
N ARG A 105 -4.99 -3.56 -31.34
CA ARG A 105 -5.48 -4.34 -30.20
C ARG A 105 -4.77 -3.93 -28.93
N TYR A 106 -5.53 -3.74 -27.87
CA TYR A 106 -4.99 -3.47 -26.55
C TYR A 106 -5.18 -4.70 -25.66
N ARG A 107 -4.25 -4.95 -24.75
CA ARG A 107 -4.37 -6.00 -23.72
C ARG A 107 -3.50 -5.63 -22.53
N SER A 108 -3.94 -6.07 -21.35
CA SER A 108 -3.15 -6.05 -20.12
C SER A 108 -2.54 -7.44 -19.94
N ILE A 109 -1.23 -7.52 -19.71
CA ILE A 109 -0.52 -8.78 -19.45
C ILE A 109 0.08 -8.76 -18.04
N SER A 110 0.14 -9.93 -17.41
CA SER A 110 0.94 -10.16 -16.20
C SER A 110 2.28 -10.75 -16.63
N LEU A 111 3.35 -10.23 -16.03
CA LEU A 111 4.72 -10.65 -16.24
C LEU A 111 5.22 -11.20 -14.90
N PRO A 112 5.50 -12.51 -14.80
CA PRO A 112 5.97 -13.09 -13.54
C PRO A 112 7.26 -12.38 -13.09
N GLY A 113 7.33 -12.04 -11.81
CA GLY A 113 8.55 -11.49 -11.23
C GLY A 113 9.67 -12.53 -11.23
N GLU A 114 10.88 -12.13 -11.61
CA GLU A 114 12.04 -13.02 -11.55
C GLU A 114 12.49 -13.21 -10.10
N GLY A 115 12.87 -14.43 -9.71
CA GLY A 115 13.48 -14.71 -8.41
C GLY A 115 12.58 -14.51 -7.17
N GLY A 116 11.25 -14.60 -7.33
CA GLY A 116 10.30 -14.37 -6.23
C GLY A 116 9.89 -12.90 -6.05
N ALA A 117 10.28 -12.02 -6.97
CA ALA A 117 9.77 -10.66 -7.03
C ALA A 117 8.27 -10.61 -7.35
N THR A 118 7.62 -9.50 -7.00
CA THR A 118 6.20 -9.26 -7.32
C THR A 118 5.93 -9.27 -8.82
N ASP A 119 4.78 -9.82 -9.22
CA ASP A 119 4.27 -9.78 -10.59
C ASP A 119 4.24 -8.34 -11.12
N ARG A 120 4.78 -8.15 -12.32
CA ARG A 120 4.72 -6.90 -13.08
C ARG A 120 3.52 -6.91 -14.00
N TYR A 121 2.91 -5.74 -14.21
CA TYR A 121 1.78 -5.57 -15.12
C TYR A 121 2.14 -4.61 -16.24
N ALA A 122 1.97 -5.05 -17.47
CA ALA A 122 2.15 -4.20 -18.63
C ALA A 122 0.83 -4.04 -19.39
N LEU A 123 0.54 -2.80 -19.81
CA LEU A 123 -0.39 -2.57 -20.89
C LEU A 123 0.38 -2.62 -22.19
N TRP A 124 -0.21 -3.29 -23.17
CA TRP A 124 0.31 -3.24 -24.52
C TRP A 124 -0.73 -2.81 -25.53
N TRP A 125 -0.28 -2.13 -26.57
CA TRP A 125 -1.09 -1.79 -27.73
C TRP A 125 -0.35 -2.19 -28.99
N LEU A 126 -0.97 -3.07 -29.78
CA LEU A 126 -0.45 -3.56 -31.03
C LEU A 126 -1.19 -2.89 -32.18
N ALA A 127 -0.45 -2.26 -33.10
CA ALA A 127 -1.02 -1.58 -34.25
C ALA A 127 -0.22 -1.89 -35.53
N PRO A 128 -0.88 -1.99 -36.70
CA PRO A 128 -0.17 -2.17 -37.96
C PRO A 128 0.59 -0.89 -38.34
N LEU A 129 1.86 -1.03 -38.72
CA LEU A 129 2.73 0.07 -39.15
C LEU A 129 3.38 -0.27 -40.50
N GLY A 130 2.61 -0.10 -41.57
CA GLY A 130 3.07 -0.39 -42.93
C GLY A 130 3.26 -1.89 -43.16
N ALA A 131 4.51 -2.32 -43.35
CA ALA A 131 4.88 -3.74 -43.50
C ALA A 131 5.23 -4.42 -42.15
N PHE A 132 5.25 -3.66 -41.05
CA PHE A 132 5.60 -4.13 -39.72
C PHE A 132 4.42 -3.99 -38.77
N ASN A 133 4.52 -4.59 -37.58
CA ASN A 133 3.60 -4.34 -36.48
C ASN A 133 4.34 -3.58 -35.38
N ALA A 134 3.75 -2.51 -34.85
CA ALA A 134 4.29 -1.76 -33.73
C ALA A 134 3.57 -2.19 -32.45
N LEU A 135 4.34 -2.58 -31.44
CA LEU A 135 3.88 -2.91 -30.11
C LEU A 135 4.37 -1.82 -29.15
N PHE A 136 3.43 -1.09 -28.57
CA PHE A 136 3.67 -0.13 -27.51
C PHE A 136 3.45 -0.79 -26.15
N LEU A 137 4.29 -0.48 -25.18
CA LEU A 137 4.28 -1.06 -23.84
C LEU A 137 4.32 0.03 -22.78
N LEU A 138 3.53 -0.14 -21.73
CA LEU A 138 3.58 0.71 -20.55
C LEU A 138 3.51 -0.16 -19.31
N ASP A 139 4.51 -0.05 -18.45
CA ASP A 139 4.49 -0.61 -17.10
C ASP A 139 3.43 0.12 -16.28
N VAL A 140 2.43 -0.62 -15.82
CA VAL A 140 1.35 -0.13 -14.97
C VAL A 140 1.33 -0.86 -13.63
N THR A 141 2.44 -1.49 -13.24
CA THR A 141 2.55 -2.31 -12.02
C THR A 141 2.14 -1.51 -10.79
N ALA A 142 2.77 -0.35 -10.55
CA ALA A 142 2.47 0.50 -9.39
C ALA A 142 0.99 0.92 -9.33
N ARG A 143 0.41 1.28 -10.49
CA ARG A 143 -1.02 1.63 -10.57
C ARG A 143 -1.92 0.44 -10.27
N ARG A 144 -1.63 -0.73 -10.86
CA ARG A 144 -2.42 -1.96 -10.63
C ARG A 144 -2.34 -2.40 -9.17
N GLN A 145 -1.16 -2.33 -8.56
CA GLN A 145 -0.96 -2.65 -7.15
C GLN A 145 -1.74 -1.67 -6.25
N SER A 146 -1.70 -0.37 -6.55
CA SER A 146 -2.51 0.63 -5.83
C SER A 146 -4.02 0.39 -5.99
N GLU A 147 -4.49 0.09 -7.20
CA GLU A 147 -5.91 -0.24 -7.44
C GLU A 147 -6.34 -1.53 -6.73
N GLN A 148 -5.47 -2.55 -6.70
CA GLN A 148 -5.73 -3.80 -5.98
C GLN A 148 -5.73 -3.59 -4.46
N ALA A 149 -4.76 -2.86 -3.92
CA ALA A 149 -4.69 -2.50 -2.52
C ALA A 149 -5.93 -1.71 -2.07
N ALA A 150 -6.34 -0.71 -2.85
CA ALA A 150 -7.55 0.07 -2.60
C ALA A 150 -8.81 -0.80 -2.62
N ARG A 151 -8.93 -1.74 -3.57
CA ARG A 151 -10.06 -2.68 -3.63
C ARG A 151 -10.10 -3.62 -2.44
N ALA A 152 -8.95 -4.18 -2.06
CA ALA A 152 -8.85 -5.04 -0.87
C ALA A 152 -9.27 -4.27 0.38
N LEU A 153 -8.73 -3.06 0.57
CA LEU A 153 -9.06 -2.17 1.67
C LEU A 153 -10.57 -1.84 1.73
N LEU A 154 -11.20 -1.51 0.60
CA LEU A 154 -12.66 -1.27 0.52
C LEU A 154 -13.50 -2.52 0.83
N ASN A 155 -13.05 -3.69 0.40
CA ASN A 155 -13.72 -4.94 0.73
C ASN A 155 -13.66 -5.22 2.23
N ASP A 156 -12.48 -5.10 2.82
CA ASP A 156 -12.28 -5.33 4.26
C ASP A 156 -13.16 -4.39 5.10
N LEU A 157 -13.23 -3.10 4.73
CA LEU A 157 -14.14 -2.15 5.37
C LEU A 157 -15.59 -2.56 5.28
N SER A 158 -16.02 -3.01 4.10
CA SER A 158 -17.42 -3.38 3.89
C SER A 158 -17.81 -4.56 4.79
N HIS A 159 -16.89 -5.49 5.02
CA HIS A 159 -17.08 -6.59 5.96
C HIS A 159 -17.13 -6.09 7.40
N GLU A 160 -16.19 -5.24 7.80
CA GLU A 160 -16.04 -4.78 9.18
C GLU A 160 -17.09 -3.76 9.62
N LEU A 161 -17.73 -3.05 8.68
CA LEU A 161 -18.87 -2.17 8.96
C LEU A 161 -20.20 -2.91 9.06
N ARG A 162 -20.33 -4.11 8.47
CA ARG A 162 -21.61 -4.84 8.47
C ARG A 162 -22.06 -5.23 9.88
N THR A 163 -21.14 -5.79 10.66
CA THR A 163 -21.40 -6.18 12.06
C THR A 163 -21.82 -5.02 12.95
N PRO A 164 -21.07 -3.90 13.05
CA PRO A 164 -21.46 -2.79 13.91
C PRO A 164 -22.73 -2.09 13.45
N LEU A 165 -22.99 -2.04 12.13
CA LEU A 165 -24.24 -1.51 11.61
C LEU A 165 -25.44 -2.39 12.00
N ALA A 166 -25.29 -3.72 11.98
CA ALA A 166 -26.32 -4.63 12.48
C ALA A 166 -26.59 -4.40 13.97
N THR A 167 -25.55 -4.24 14.80
CA THR A 167 -25.68 -3.91 16.22
C THR A 167 -26.43 -2.59 16.43
N LEU A 168 -26.11 -1.54 15.66
CA LEU A 168 -26.83 -0.27 15.73
C LEU A 168 -28.32 -0.44 15.41
N LEU A 169 -28.65 -1.16 14.34
CA LEU A 169 -30.05 -1.42 13.95
C LEU A 169 -30.79 -2.19 15.04
N THR A 170 -30.20 -3.25 15.59
CA THR A 170 -30.81 -4.03 16.68
C THR A 170 -31.10 -3.16 17.91
N HIS A 171 -30.19 -2.29 18.33
CA HIS A 171 -30.45 -1.43 19.50
C HIS A 171 -31.47 -0.31 19.20
N LEU A 172 -31.56 0.16 17.96
CA LEU A 172 -32.64 1.06 17.55
C LEU A 172 -34.01 0.36 17.55
N GLU A 173 -34.07 -0.91 17.13
CA GLU A 173 -35.28 -1.74 17.23
C GLU A 173 -35.70 -1.94 18.68
N VAL A 174 -34.75 -2.24 19.58
CA VAL A 174 -35.00 -2.34 21.02
C VAL A 174 -35.58 -1.05 21.57
N LEU A 175 -35.00 0.10 21.20
CA LEU A 175 -35.49 1.41 21.64
C LEU A 175 -36.89 1.78 21.07
N SER A 176 -37.32 1.10 20.01
CA SER A 176 -38.62 1.32 19.37
C SER A 176 -39.75 0.46 19.95
N LEU A 177 -39.44 -0.45 20.88
CA LEU A 177 -40.44 -1.31 21.51
C LEU A 177 -41.36 -0.48 22.44
N PRO A 178 -42.69 -0.76 22.45
CA PRO A 178 -43.67 0.06 23.16
C PRO A 178 -43.50 0.10 24.69
N SER A 179 -42.81 -0.89 25.27
CA SER A 179 -42.66 -1.04 26.72
C SER A 179 -41.25 -1.49 27.09
N ILE A 180 -40.29 -0.57 27.11
CA ILE A 180 -38.92 -0.83 27.59
C ILE A 180 -38.68 -0.19 28.96
N SER A 181 -37.83 -0.82 29.77
CA SER A 181 -37.39 -0.23 31.03
C SER A 181 -36.45 0.96 30.75
N GLN A 182 -36.42 1.94 31.67
CA GLN A 182 -35.50 3.08 31.57
C GLN A 182 -34.03 2.63 31.55
N GLU A 183 -33.70 1.58 32.29
CA GLU A 183 -32.35 1.00 32.33
C GLU A 183 -31.96 0.41 30.97
N THR A 184 -32.82 -0.41 30.38
CA THR A 184 -32.63 -0.98 29.03
C THR A 184 -32.44 0.11 27.98
N GLY A 185 -33.21 1.21 28.10
CA GLY A 185 -33.06 2.38 27.23
C GLY A 185 -31.70 3.06 27.36
N ARG A 186 -31.22 3.29 28.58
CA ARG A 186 -29.90 3.90 28.84
C ARG A 186 -28.76 3.01 28.35
N GLN A 187 -28.83 1.70 28.59
CA GLN A 187 -27.84 0.73 28.14
C GLN A 187 -27.78 0.67 26.60
N SER A 188 -28.93 0.59 25.93
CA SER A 188 -28.98 0.58 24.47
C SER A 188 -28.42 1.87 23.87
N LEU A 189 -28.71 3.04 24.47
CA LEU A 189 -28.14 4.32 24.02
C LEU A 189 -26.61 4.39 24.22
N ALA A 190 -26.11 3.87 25.34
CA ALA A 190 -24.67 3.79 25.61
C ALA A 190 -23.96 2.92 24.56
N LEU A 191 -24.53 1.75 24.23
CA LEU A 191 -24.02 0.85 23.20
C LEU A 191 -24.05 1.49 21.81
N LEU A 192 -25.14 2.16 21.43
CA LEU A 192 -25.23 2.92 20.18
C LEU A 192 -24.10 3.97 20.07
N LYS A 193 -23.86 4.73 21.15
CA LYS A 193 -22.82 5.76 21.17
C LYS A 193 -21.41 5.16 21.08
N ALA A 194 -21.17 4.06 21.79
CA ALA A 194 -19.89 3.35 21.73
C ALA A 194 -19.61 2.83 20.31
N GLU A 195 -20.60 2.19 19.69
CA GLU A 195 -20.44 1.61 18.35
C GLU A 195 -20.30 2.68 17.26
N ALA A 196 -21.03 3.79 17.36
CA ALA A 196 -20.88 4.92 16.44
C ALA A 196 -19.46 5.53 16.51
N HIS A 197 -18.90 5.70 17.72
CA HIS A 197 -17.52 6.15 17.87
C HIS A 197 -16.52 5.11 17.34
N ARG A 198 -16.78 3.82 17.54
CA ARG A 198 -15.93 2.75 17.00
C ARG A 198 -15.91 2.78 15.47
N MET A 199 -17.07 2.91 14.82
CA MET A 199 -17.17 3.06 13.36
C MET A 199 -16.44 4.30 12.86
N ALA A 200 -16.58 5.44 13.55
CA ALA A 200 -15.88 6.67 13.19
C ALA A 200 -14.35 6.51 13.25
N ARG A 201 -13.82 5.87 14.30
CA ARG A 201 -12.39 5.55 14.41
C ARG A 201 -11.93 4.61 13.30
N LEU A 202 -12.72 3.58 12.99
CA LEU A 202 -12.40 2.61 11.94
C LEU A 202 -12.29 3.29 10.56
N VAL A 203 -13.26 4.12 10.19
CA VAL A 203 -13.25 4.87 8.93
C VAL A 203 -12.04 5.81 8.88
N HIS A 204 -11.74 6.51 9.97
CA HIS A 204 -10.59 7.42 10.03
C HIS A 204 -9.27 6.68 9.83
N GLN A 205 -9.02 5.63 10.61
CA GLN A 205 -7.79 4.82 10.52
C GLN A 205 -7.60 4.20 9.14
N MET A 206 -8.69 3.82 8.49
CA MET A 206 -8.61 3.23 7.15
C MET A 206 -8.33 4.27 6.06
N LEU A 207 -8.96 5.44 6.11
CA LEU A 207 -8.65 6.54 5.19
C LEU A 207 -7.20 6.97 5.32
N GLU A 208 -6.70 6.97 6.54
CA GLU A 208 -5.30 7.28 6.85
C GLU A 208 -4.34 6.22 6.32
N LEU A 209 -4.64 4.94 6.55
CA LEU A 209 -3.86 3.83 6.00
C LEU A 209 -3.81 3.91 4.46
N GLY A 210 -4.95 4.13 3.81
CA GLY A 210 -5.00 4.29 2.35
C GLY A 210 -4.22 5.51 1.83
N ARG A 211 -4.17 6.60 2.61
CA ARG A 211 -3.33 7.77 2.30
C ARG A 211 -1.85 7.44 2.42
N LEU A 212 -1.42 6.73 3.46
CA LEU A 212 -0.02 6.37 3.66
C LEU A 212 0.44 5.36 2.59
N GLU A 213 -0.38 4.39 2.21
CA GLU A 213 -0.04 3.41 1.17
C GLU A 213 0.17 4.03 -0.21
N THR A 214 -0.42 5.22 -0.45
CA THR A 214 -0.33 5.95 -1.72
C THR A 214 0.55 7.21 -1.62
N ALA A 215 0.99 7.57 -0.42
CA ALA A 215 1.85 8.71 -0.20
C ALA A 215 3.25 8.47 -0.80
N GLY A 216 3.87 9.55 -1.27
CA GLY A 216 5.30 9.56 -1.56
C GLY A 216 6.13 9.56 -0.28
N GLU A 217 7.42 9.85 -0.40
CA GLU A 217 8.31 9.97 0.75
C GLU A 217 7.83 11.05 1.73
N LEU A 218 7.89 10.75 3.03
CA LEU A 218 7.61 11.73 4.09
C LEU A 218 8.74 12.76 4.18
N GLU A 219 8.39 13.99 4.52
CA GLU A 219 9.38 15.02 4.82
C GLU A 219 9.89 14.83 6.26
N LEU A 220 11.05 14.18 6.41
CA LEU A 220 11.63 13.89 7.72
C LEU A 220 12.42 15.10 8.24
N ARG A 221 12.13 15.54 9.46
CA ARG A 221 12.78 16.67 10.14
C ARG A 221 13.38 16.24 11.47
N PRO A 222 14.33 16.99 12.06
CA PRO A 222 14.82 16.69 13.41
C PRO A 222 13.67 16.62 14.43
N VAL A 223 13.61 15.54 15.22
CA VAL A 223 12.56 15.31 16.23
C VAL A 223 13.19 15.14 17.61
N ASP A 224 12.62 15.82 18.61
CA ASP A 224 12.90 15.56 20.03
C ASP A 224 12.01 14.41 20.52
N LEU A 225 12.57 13.19 20.48
CA LEU A 225 11.87 11.96 20.87
C LEU A 225 11.43 11.95 22.32
N LEU A 226 12.24 12.52 23.23
CA LEU A 226 11.90 12.53 24.64
C LEU A 226 10.68 13.44 24.88
N ARG A 227 10.72 14.66 24.35
CA ARG A 227 9.60 15.60 24.45
C ARG A 227 8.32 15.01 23.83
N LEU A 228 8.43 14.39 22.65
CA LEU A 228 7.30 13.76 21.99
C LEU A 228 6.68 12.66 22.87
N VAL A 229 7.50 11.79 23.45
CA VAL A 229 7.02 10.71 24.33
C VAL A 229 6.40 11.26 25.61
N GLU A 230 6.99 12.30 26.22
CA GLU A 230 6.44 12.98 27.39
C GLU A 230 5.03 13.54 27.10
N ASP A 231 4.85 14.23 25.98
CA ASP A 231 3.55 14.75 25.56
C ASP A 231 2.51 13.62 25.40
N VAL A 232 2.89 12.54 24.72
CA VAL A 232 2.00 11.40 24.46
C VAL A 232 1.62 10.69 25.77
N VAL A 233 2.59 10.46 26.65
CA VAL A 233 2.36 9.84 27.96
C VAL A 233 1.43 10.72 28.81
N ALA A 234 1.63 12.04 28.82
CA ALA A 234 0.72 12.96 29.49
C ALA A 234 -0.71 12.88 28.93
N GLN A 235 -0.86 12.74 27.61
CA GLN A 235 -2.16 12.62 26.95
C GLN A 235 -2.92 11.34 27.34
N VAL A 236 -2.22 10.19 27.49
CA VAL A 236 -2.87 8.91 27.82
C VAL A 236 -2.96 8.62 29.32
N SER A 237 -2.25 9.40 30.15
CA SER A 237 -2.19 9.22 31.61
C SER A 237 -3.57 9.15 32.30
N PRO A 238 -4.58 10.01 31.98
CA PRO A 238 -5.89 9.91 32.61
C PRO A 238 -6.55 8.54 32.39
N ARG A 239 -6.44 8.00 31.18
CA ARG A 239 -7.02 6.69 30.83
C ARG A 239 -6.26 5.52 31.46
N ALA A 240 -4.95 5.63 31.59
CA ALA A 240 -4.15 4.66 32.34
C ALA A 240 -4.57 4.64 33.82
N ALA A 241 -4.77 5.82 34.42
CA ALA A 241 -5.21 5.95 35.82
C ALA A 241 -6.62 5.37 36.04
N GLU A 242 -7.58 5.65 35.15
CA GLU A 242 -8.92 5.05 35.17
C GLU A 242 -8.89 3.51 35.16
N ARG A 243 -7.89 2.92 34.50
CA ARG A 243 -7.68 1.47 34.43
C ARG A 243 -6.71 0.92 35.48
N GLN A 244 -6.23 1.76 36.40
CA GLN A 244 -5.26 1.41 37.44
C GLN A 244 -3.95 0.83 36.88
N VAL A 245 -3.48 1.39 35.74
CA VAL A 245 -2.24 0.98 35.08
C VAL A 245 -1.12 1.96 35.45
N ALA A 246 0.02 1.44 35.92
CA ALA A 246 1.19 2.25 36.18
C ALA A 246 1.92 2.59 34.88
N LEU A 247 1.99 3.88 34.50
CA LEU A 247 2.65 4.34 33.28
C LEU A 247 3.95 5.08 33.62
N SER A 248 5.04 4.75 32.93
CA SER A 248 6.35 5.37 33.17
C SER A 248 7.18 5.50 31.89
N ILE A 249 8.18 6.39 31.93
CA ILE A 249 9.16 6.61 30.86
C ILE A 249 10.54 6.26 31.39
N GLU A 250 11.28 5.46 30.63
CA GLU A 250 12.69 5.14 30.86
C GLU A 250 13.51 5.66 29.67
N ALA A 251 14.38 6.65 29.88
CA ALA A 251 15.16 7.24 28.80
C ALA A 251 16.67 7.28 29.12
N ALA A 252 17.48 6.66 28.25
CA ALA A 252 18.94 6.67 28.34
C ALA A 252 19.51 7.97 27.74
N THR A 253 19.41 9.06 28.50
CA THR A 253 19.86 10.39 28.05
C THR A 253 21.40 10.56 28.10
N PRO A 254 21.99 11.38 27.22
CA PRO A 254 21.36 12.06 26.09
C PRO A 254 21.06 11.10 24.93
N LEU A 255 20.00 11.35 24.16
CA LEU A 255 19.64 10.58 22.96
C LEU A 255 20.29 11.19 21.69
N PRO A 256 20.69 10.38 20.71
CA PRO A 256 21.08 10.83 19.37
C PRO A 256 19.96 11.63 18.68
N ALA A 257 20.33 12.54 17.79
CA ALA A 257 19.37 13.27 16.96
C ALA A 257 18.79 12.36 15.88
N CYS A 258 17.46 12.19 15.89
CA CYS A 258 16.72 11.41 14.90
C CYS A 258 15.93 12.31 13.97
N HIS A 259 15.67 11.82 12.75
CA HIS A 259 14.79 12.50 11.79
C HIS A 259 13.48 11.72 11.66
N GLY A 260 12.37 12.44 11.61
CA GLY A 260 11.05 11.86 11.49
C GLY A 260 9.96 12.89 11.20
N ASP A 261 8.76 12.40 10.91
CA ASP A 261 7.54 13.20 10.94
C ASP A 261 6.98 13.12 12.38
N GLU A 262 7.01 14.24 13.10
CA GLU A 262 6.62 14.33 14.52
C GLU A 262 5.17 13.87 14.75
N ASP A 263 4.25 14.25 13.87
CA ASP A 263 2.83 13.90 14.00
C ASP A 263 2.60 12.40 13.76
N ARG A 264 3.32 11.82 12.80
CA ARG A 264 3.26 10.39 12.51
C ARG A 264 3.89 9.55 13.61
N LEU A 265 5.02 9.98 14.17
CA LEU A 265 5.63 9.31 15.31
C LEU A 265 4.76 9.41 16.56
N ARG A 266 4.16 10.58 16.82
CA ARG A 266 3.15 10.76 17.88
C ARG A 266 2.02 9.75 17.75
N GLN A 267 1.52 9.55 16.52
CA GLN A 267 0.50 8.55 16.22
C GLN A 267 0.99 7.11 16.46
N VAL A 268 2.25 6.79 16.16
CA VAL A 268 2.83 5.47 16.50
C VAL A 268 2.77 5.24 18.00
N PHE A 269 3.29 6.16 18.81
CA PHE A 269 3.28 6.00 20.27
C PHE A 269 1.87 5.95 20.85
N LEU A 270 0.94 6.76 20.36
CA LEU A 270 -0.47 6.71 20.77
C LEU A 270 -1.10 5.35 20.51
N ASN A 271 -0.87 4.76 19.33
CA ASN A 271 -1.42 3.45 18.99
C ASN A 271 -0.78 2.33 19.83
N LEU A 272 0.54 2.39 20.06
CA LEU A 272 1.24 1.39 20.88
C LEU A 272 0.80 1.47 22.35
N LEU A 273 0.70 2.67 22.91
CA LEU A 273 0.24 2.90 24.28
C LEU A 273 -1.24 2.56 24.47
N ASP A 274 -2.10 2.91 23.51
CA ASP A 274 -3.51 2.54 23.54
C ASP A 274 -3.67 1.02 23.61
N ASN A 275 -2.90 0.28 22.81
CA ASN A 275 -2.89 -1.18 22.86
C ASN A 275 -2.38 -1.69 24.21
N ALA A 276 -1.23 -1.20 24.68
CA ALA A 276 -0.65 -1.64 25.95
C ALA A 276 -1.62 -1.43 27.13
N ILE A 277 -2.15 -0.22 27.32
CA ILE A 277 -3.10 0.12 28.41
C ILE A 277 -4.40 -0.71 28.33
N LYS A 278 -4.76 -1.13 27.13
CA LYS A 278 -6.03 -1.79 26.87
C LYS A 278 -6.01 -3.28 27.18
N TYR A 279 -4.88 -3.94 26.97
CA TYR A 279 -4.72 -5.39 27.12
C TYR A 279 -4.13 -5.83 28.46
N VAL A 280 -3.58 -4.89 29.24
CA VAL A 280 -3.15 -5.15 30.61
C VAL A 280 -4.31 -5.23 31.60
N ARG A 281 -4.05 -5.83 32.76
CA ARG A 281 -4.96 -5.94 33.90
C ARG A 281 -4.76 -4.74 34.85
N PRO A 282 -5.75 -4.40 35.69
CA PRO A 282 -5.55 -3.44 36.77
C PRO A 282 -4.36 -3.84 37.67
N GLY A 283 -3.45 -2.90 37.93
CA GLY A 283 -2.23 -3.11 38.71
C GLY A 283 -0.98 -3.43 37.87
N ASP A 284 -1.13 -3.73 36.57
CA ASP A 284 0.00 -3.92 35.67
C ASP A 284 0.71 -2.59 35.34
N ARG A 285 1.91 -2.71 34.75
CA ARG A 285 2.73 -1.57 34.32
C ARG A 285 2.88 -1.50 32.81
N VAL A 286 2.96 -0.28 32.31
CA VAL A 286 3.34 0.05 30.93
C VAL A 286 4.53 1.00 30.98
N VAL A 287 5.59 0.70 30.22
CA VAL A 287 6.84 1.47 30.21
C VAL A 287 7.16 1.86 28.77
N VAL A 288 7.39 3.16 28.54
CA VAL A 288 7.98 3.64 27.29
C VAL A 288 9.49 3.76 27.48
N ALA A 289 10.27 2.94 26.78
CA ALA A 289 11.71 2.93 26.86
C ALA A 289 12.35 3.56 25.62
N LEU A 290 13.25 4.51 25.83
CA LEU A 290 14.08 5.16 24.81
C LEU A 290 15.55 4.85 25.10
N ALA A 291 16.19 4.09 24.22
CA ALA A 291 17.58 3.67 24.39
C ALA A 291 18.41 3.95 23.13
N ARG A 292 19.71 4.19 23.31
CA ARG A 292 20.66 4.24 22.19
C ARG A 292 20.73 2.87 21.51
N ALA A 293 20.72 2.87 20.18
CA ALA A 293 20.90 1.68 19.38
C ALA A 293 21.86 1.96 18.21
N GLU A 294 22.31 0.91 17.54
CA GLU A 294 23.11 1.06 16.33
C GLU A 294 22.29 1.81 15.26
N GLY A 295 22.86 2.91 14.74
CA GLY A 295 22.22 3.72 13.70
C GLY A 295 21.02 4.56 14.16
N GLY A 296 20.72 4.68 15.47
CA GLY A 296 19.56 5.44 15.91
C GLY A 296 19.17 5.34 17.38
N VAL A 297 17.88 5.54 17.65
CA VAL A 297 17.25 5.37 18.96
C VAL A 297 16.27 4.20 18.88
N ARG A 298 16.44 3.21 19.76
CA ARG A 298 15.43 2.17 19.99
C ARG A 298 14.31 2.76 20.85
N CYS A 299 13.11 2.76 20.29
CA CYS A 299 11.88 3.13 20.95
C CYS A 299 11.10 1.86 21.25
N ALA A 300 10.70 1.64 22.50
CA ALA A 300 9.92 0.47 22.90
C ALA A 300 8.76 0.84 23.82
N VAL A 301 7.62 0.19 23.64
CA VAL A 301 6.50 0.20 24.59
C VAL A 301 6.38 -1.21 25.15
N ARG A 302 6.54 -1.34 26.46
CA ARG A 302 6.50 -2.61 27.20
C ARG A 302 5.30 -2.63 28.10
N ASP A 303 4.62 -3.76 28.17
CA ASP A 303 3.57 -4.01 29.15
C ASP A 303 3.86 -5.28 29.96
N SER A 304 3.31 -5.36 31.18
CA SER A 304 3.37 -6.56 32.03
C SER A 304 2.08 -7.39 31.97
N GLY A 305 1.35 -7.29 30.86
CA GLY A 305 0.05 -7.94 30.70
C GLY A 305 0.14 -9.45 30.49
N PRO A 306 -0.96 -10.08 30.03
CA PRO A 306 -1.01 -11.53 29.80
C PRO A 306 -0.10 -12.02 28.66
N GLY A 307 0.50 -11.11 27.88
CA GLY A 307 1.21 -11.43 26.66
C GLY A 307 0.31 -11.88 25.52
N ILE A 308 0.93 -12.29 24.42
CA ILE A 308 0.31 -12.71 23.17
C ILE A 308 0.91 -14.06 22.78
N PRO A 309 0.09 -15.10 22.55
CA PRO A 309 0.60 -16.40 22.12
C PRO A 309 1.40 -16.29 20.82
N ALA A 310 2.52 -17.02 20.74
CA ALA A 310 3.47 -16.93 19.64
C ALA A 310 2.85 -17.09 18.24
N ALA A 311 1.81 -17.92 18.12
CA ALA A 311 1.07 -18.15 16.87
C ALA A 311 0.42 -16.88 16.30
N HIS A 312 0.15 -15.87 17.13
CA HIS A 312 -0.50 -14.63 16.71
C HIS A 312 0.49 -13.51 16.35
N VAL A 313 1.71 -13.54 16.89
CA VAL A 313 2.67 -12.42 16.82
C VAL A 313 2.97 -12.00 15.38
N ALA A 314 3.21 -12.97 14.50
CA ALA A 314 3.50 -12.73 13.07
C ALA A 314 2.31 -12.17 12.27
N HIS A 315 1.15 -12.03 12.88
CA HIS A 315 -0.08 -11.59 12.24
C HIS A 315 -0.61 -10.26 12.80
N LEU A 316 -0.03 -9.74 13.88
CA LEU A 316 -0.54 -8.55 14.59
C LEU A 316 -0.51 -7.27 13.74
N THR A 317 0.40 -7.17 12.77
CA THR A 317 0.47 -6.05 11.83
C THR A 317 -0.45 -6.22 10.61
N ARG A 318 -1.15 -7.36 10.48
CA ARG A 318 -2.16 -7.54 9.44
C ARG A 318 -3.40 -6.74 9.75
N ARG A 319 -3.98 -6.12 8.73
CA ARG A 319 -5.23 -5.35 8.84
C ARG A 319 -6.34 -6.21 9.42
N PHE A 320 -7.11 -5.64 10.34
CA PHE A 320 -8.26 -6.26 11.01
C PHE A 320 -7.95 -7.52 11.83
N TYR A 321 -6.67 -7.90 11.95
CA TYR A 321 -6.29 -9.05 12.76
C TYR A 321 -6.39 -8.73 14.25
N ARG A 322 -6.96 -9.66 15.01
CA ARG A 322 -7.09 -9.56 16.47
C ARG A 322 -6.79 -10.92 17.09
N ALA A 323 -5.84 -10.94 18.02
CA ALA A 323 -5.53 -12.10 18.87
C ALA A 323 -6.38 -12.14 20.16
N ALA A 324 -7.04 -11.03 20.48
CA ALA A 324 -7.73 -10.84 21.75
C ALA A 324 -9.18 -11.33 21.73
N PRO A 325 -9.77 -11.62 22.91
CA PRO A 325 -11.19 -11.93 23.02
C PRO A 325 -12.09 -10.87 22.39
N PRO A 326 -13.28 -11.25 21.88
CA PRO A 326 -14.22 -10.32 21.24
C PRO A 326 -14.56 -9.11 22.11
N GLU A 327 -14.61 -9.32 23.43
CA GLU A 327 -14.95 -8.36 24.49
C GLU A 327 -14.01 -7.15 24.54
N VAL A 328 -12.75 -7.29 24.10
CA VAL A 328 -11.79 -6.18 24.10
C VAL A 328 -11.94 -5.35 22.83
N GLU A 329 -12.79 -4.32 22.86
CA GLU A 329 -13.13 -3.45 21.71
C GLU A 329 -11.93 -3.04 20.86
N GLY A 330 -11.91 -3.26 19.55
CA GLY A 330 -10.80 -2.81 18.70
C GLY A 330 -11.09 -2.91 17.22
N THR A 331 -10.38 -2.12 16.42
CA THR A 331 -10.49 -2.13 14.95
C THR A 331 -9.54 -3.14 14.30
N GLY A 332 -8.47 -3.55 14.98
CA GLY A 332 -7.40 -4.36 14.38
C GLY A 332 -6.58 -3.60 13.32
N LEU A 333 -6.74 -2.27 13.22
CA LEU A 333 -6.00 -1.42 12.27
C LEU A 333 -4.83 -0.68 12.90
N GLY A 334 -4.79 -0.54 14.23
CA GLY A 334 -3.78 0.29 14.91
C GLY A 334 -2.34 -0.14 14.62
N LEU A 335 -2.04 -1.44 14.73
CA LEU A 335 -0.68 -1.94 14.46
C LEU A 335 -0.33 -1.99 12.97
N ALA A 336 -1.31 -2.18 12.09
CA ALA A 336 -1.10 -2.05 10.65
C ALA A 336 -0.73 -0.61 10.27
N LEU A 337 -1.37 0.38 10.90
CA LEU A 337 -1.05 1.79 10.74
C LEU A 337 0.34 2.11 11.29
N VAL A 338 0.71 1.58 12.46
CA VAL A 338 2.07 1.72 13.02
C VAL A 338 3.11 1.18 12.05
N GLU A 339 2.94 -0.04 11.54
CA GLU A 339 3.87 -0.67 10.60
C GLU A 339 4.02 0.18 9.33
N GLU A 340 2.92 0.69 8.77
CA GLU A 340 2.96 1.52 7.57
C GLU A 340 3.66 2.86 7.81
N ILE A 341 3.42 3.51 8.96
CA ILE A 341 4.15 4.74 9.33
C ILE A 341 5.65 4.47 9.47
N LEU A 342 6.02 3.39 10.17
CA LEU A 342 7.42 3.03 10.38
C LEU A 342 8.12 2.69 9.07
N ARG A 343 7.43 2.02 8.14
CA ARG A 343 7.93 1.73 6.80
C ARG A 343 8.34 3.00 6.05
N HIS A 344 7.53 4.07 6.14
CA HIS A 344 7.86 5.39 5.59
C HIS A 344 9.03 6.10 6.29
N HIS A 345 9.38 5.69 7.51
CA HIS A 345 10.56 6.15 8.23
C HIS A 345 11.79 5.24 8.03
N GLY A 346 11.69 4.20 7.18
CA GLY A 346 12.78 3.23 6.99
C GLY A 346 13.03 2.32 8.20
N SER A 347 12.00 2.14 9.02
CA SER A 347 11.97 1.33 10.23
C SER A 347 10.91 0.23 10.12
N HIS A 348 10.97 -0.77 11.01
CA HIS A 348 9.98 -1.85 11.10
C HIS A 348 9.57 -2.04 12.56
N LEU A 349 8.34 -2.52 12.78
CA LEU A 349 7.88 -2.88 14.12
C LEU A 349 8.36 -4.29 14.50
N GLU A 350 9.00 -4.40 15.64
CA GLU A 350 9.38 -5.65 16.29
C GLU A 350 8.45 -5.90 17.46
N ILE A 351 7.79 -7.05 17.49
CA ILE A 351 6.94 -7.46 18.61
C ILE A 351 7.53 -8.71 19.23
N THR A 352 7.84 -8.65 20.52
CA THR A 352 8.19 -9.81 21.33
C THR A 352 7.18 -9.94 22.47
N SER A 353 6.74 -11.16 22.75
CA SER A 353 5.70 -11.37 23.76
C SER A 353 5.89 -12.69 24.48
N ARG A 354 5.55 -12.73 25.76
CA ARG A 354 5.66 -13.91 26.63
C ARG A 354 4.36 -14.13 27.39
N THR A 355 3.82 -15.34 27.30
CA THR A 355 2.59 -15.77 27.99
C THR A 355 2.85 -16.68 29.19
N GLU A 356 4.10 -17.14 29.37
CA GLU A 356 4.51 -18.09 30.41
C GLU A 356 5.83 -17.64 31.06
N GLY A 357 6.04 -18.03 32.31
CA GLY A 357 7.21 -17.65 33.13
C GLY A 357 6.88 -16.62 34.21
N ASP A 358 7.90 -16.20 34.96
CA ASP A 358 7.76 -15.25 36.09
C ASP A 358 7.44 -13.82 35.62
N GLU A 359 7.74 -13.48 34.36
CA GLU A 359 7.41 -12.19 33.74
C GLU A 359 6.70 -12.39 32.40
N THR A 360 5.38 -12.18 32.40
CA THR A 360 4.56 -12.09 31.17
C THR A 360 4.47 -10.65 30.68
N GLY A 361 4.18 -10.48 29.39
CA GLY A 361 4.03 -9.15 28.80
C GLY A 361 4.36 -9.10 27.32
N THR A 362 4.21 -7.91 26.73
CA THR A 362 4.56 -7.64 25.34
C THR A 362 5.49 -6.43 25.25
N GLU A 363 6.50 -6.52 24.40
CA GLU A 363 7.31 -5.38 23.96
C GLU A 363 7.07 -5.17 22.46
N ALA A 364 6.58 -3.97 22.12
CA ALA A 364 6.53 -3.48 20.75
C ALA A 364 7.60 -2.40 20.58
N ALA A 365 8.54 -2.60 19.67
CA ALA A 365 9.71 -1.75 19.54
C ALA A 365 10.10 -1.49 18.08
N PHE A 366 10.81 -0.39 17.86
CA PHE A 366 11.36 -0.03 16.56
C PHE A 366 12.64 0.81 16.77
N VAL A 367 13.46 0.94 15.74
CA VAL A 367 14.63 1.82 15.75
C VAL A 367 14.37 2.99 14.82
N LEU A 368 14.32 4.20 15.36
CA LEU A 368 14.28 5.41 14.55
C LEU A 368 15.72 5.83 14.21
N ARG A 369 16.02 5.93 12.92
CA ARG A 369 17.39 6.17 12.45
C ARG A 369 17.84 7.61 12.75
N THR A 370 19.15 7.76 13.00
CA THR A 370 19.81 9.05 12.91
C THR A 370 19.89 9.51 11.45
N ALA A 371 20.02 10.83 11.24
CA ALA A 371 20.25 11.39 9.90
C ALA A 371 21.47 10.80 9.20
#